data_AF-A0AA42B2J9-F1
#
_entry.id   AF-A0AA42B2J9-F1
#
_cell.length_a   1.000
_cell.length_b   1.000
_cell.length_c   1.000
_cell.angle_alpha   90.00
_cell.angle_beta   90.00
_cell.angle_gamma   90.00
#
_symmetry.space_group_name_H-M   'P 1'
#
loop_
_entity.id
_entity.type
_entity.pdbx_description
1 polymer ?
#
loop_
_entity_poly.entity_id
_entity_poly.type
_entity_poly.pdbx_seq_one_letter_code
_entity_poly.pdbx_strand_id
1 'polypeptide(L)'
;MPRAEAVLQCAANERYVSKTYKGVWQLTQCEDSCPSEIQSLCQKDNNRVVSKMKCNWWDPRTGDTRDEYATCEGCCGESSSSPPPAITKDQCQSGERSKTYSLPASRPWNCGLCEDKCKAECGTMEEELTREMCALMYVGEPGDNTYKCRCCCKTKPPPPPSCCDCCPTEVNVQISIKSGQATSTSSQTKQVITY
;
A
#
# COMPACT_ATOMS: atom_id res chain seq x y z
N MET A 1 16.48 18.19 -16.07
CA MET A 1 15.25 17.72 -16.72
C MET A 1 14.42 16.99 -15.68
N PRO A 2 13.08 17.17 -15.63
CA PRO A 2 12.27 16.67 -14.53
C PRO A 2 12.25 15.13 -14.54
N ARG A 3 12.66 14.60 -13.39
CA ARG A 3 12.61 13.20 -12.95
C ARG A 3 11.18 12.68 -13.11
N ALA A 4 10.93 11.73 -14.00
CA ALA A 4 9.62 11.09 -14.14
C ALA A 4 9.80 9.61 -14.46
N GLU A 5 9.98 8.80 -13.42
CA GLU A 5 9.88 7.32 -13.41
C GLU A 5 10.19 6.88 -11.97
N ALA A 6 9.27 6.42 -11.12
CA ALA A 6 7.84 6.19 -11.20
C ALA A 6 7.13 7.03 -10.11
N VAL A 7 5.85 7.34 -10.32
CA VAL A 7 4.97 7.81 -9.25
C VAL A 7 3.98 6.68 -9.04
N LEU A 8 4.15 5.92 -7.96
CA LEU A 8 3.20 4.87 -7.60
C LEU A 8 1.79 5.48 -7.54
N GLN A 9 0.86 4.95 -8.35
CA GLN A 9 -0.50 5.44 -8.40
C GLN A 9 -1.34 4.85 -7.26
N CYS A 10 -1.70 5.71 -6.31
CA CYS A 10 -2.61 5.39 -5.22
C CYS A 10 -4.07 5.65 -5.61
N ALA A 11 -4.99 4.90 -5.01
CA ALA A 11 -6.44 5.11 -5.16
C ALA A 11 -6.89 6.41 -4.45
N ALA A 12 -8.11 6.87 -4.74
CA ALA A 12 -8.63 8.15 -4.27
C ALA A 12 -8.68 8.29 -2.73
N ASN A 13 -8.85 7.17 -2.01
CA ASN A 13 -8.89 7.11 -0.55
C ASN A 13 -7.51 6.77 0.08
N GLU A 14 -6.49 6.56 -0.73
CA GLU A 14 -5.15 6.21 -0.28
C GLU A 14 -4.25 7.44 -0.19
N ARG A 15 -3.29 7.41 0.73
CA ARG A 15 -2.28 8.46 0.88
C ARG A 15 -0.94 7.99 0.33
N TYR A 16 -0.37 8.76 -0.60
CA TYR A 16 0.98 8.53 -1.11
C TYR A 16 2.04 8.91 -0.07
N VAL A 17 3.03 8.03 0.10
CA VAL A 17 4.24 8.24 0.89
C VAL A 17 5.47 7.79 0.09
N SER A 18 6.62 8.42 0.33
CA SER A 18 7.85 8.08 -0.39
C SER A 18 9.12 8.34 0.42
N LYS A 19 10.17 7.58 0.13
CA LYS A 19 11.54 7.81 0.59
C LYS A 19 12.51 7.61 -0.57
N THR A 20 13.42 8.55 -0.76
CA THR A 20 14.53 8.42 -1.72
C THR A 20 15.84 8.31 -0.99
N TYR A 21 16.72 7.42 -1.47
CA TYR A 21 18.07 7.24 -0.99
C TYR A 21 19.07 7.74 -2.04
N LYS A 22 20.23 8.26 -1.61
CA LYS A 22 21.36 8.70 -2.48
C LYS A 22 22.67 8.02 -2.04
N GLY A 23 23.49 7.48 -2.96
CA GLY A 23 24.82 6.89 -2.69
C GLY A 23 25.00 5.37 -2.90
N VAL A 24 26.23 4.90 -2.65
CA VAL A 24 26.79 3.57 -3.02
C VAL A 24 26.13 2.37 -2.31
N TRP A 25 25.45 2.57 -1.18
CA TRP A 25 24.88 1.49 -0.34
C TRP A 25 23.44 1.08 -0.70
N GLN A 26 22.92 1.56 -1.83
CA GLN A 26 21.52 1.39 -2.21
C GLN A 26 21.13 0.01 -2.73
N LEU A 27 22.11 -0.82 -3.10
CA LEU A 27 21.88 -2.14 -3.67
C LEU A 27 21.07 -3.06 -2.74
N THR A 28 21.22 -2.86 -1.43
CA THR A 28 20.52 -3.62 -0.40
C THR A 28 19.30 -2.88 0.15
N GLN A 29 19.22 -1.55 0.02
CA GLN A 29 18.16 -0.75 0.67
C GLN A 29 16.76 -1.01 0.11
N CYS A 30 16.64 -1.33 -1.17
CA CYS A 30 15.32 -1.62 -1.74
C CYS A 30 14.67 -2.88 -1.16
N GLU A 31 15.43 -3.97 -0.95
CA GLU A 31 14.90 -5.14 -0.27
C GLU A 31 14.88 -4.93 1.25
N ASP A 32 15.97 -4.44 1.86
CA ASP A 32 16.13 -4.48 3.32
C ASP A 32 15.37 -3.39 4.08
N SER A 33 15.34 -2.15 3.56
CA SER A 33 14.85 -0.98 4.31
C SER A 33 13.46 -0.54 3.87
N CYS A 34 13.15 -0.67 2.58
CA CYS A 34 11.88 -0.20 2.02
C CYS A 34 10.63 -0.69 2.76
N PRO A 35 10.50 -2.00 3.07
CA PRO A 35 9.28 -2.52 3.68
C PRO A 35 8.97 -1.88 5.04
N SER A 36 9.98 -1.75 5.90
CA SER A 36 9.83 -1.22 7.25
C SER A 36 9.63 0.28 7.26
N GLU A 37 10.26 1.01 6.33
CA GLU A 37 10.11 2.46 6.23
C GLU A 37 8.73 2.87 5.73
N ILE A 38 8.23 2.25 4.66
CA ILE A 38 6.87 2.53 4.16
C ILE A 38 5.82 2.12 5.19
N GLN A 39 6.00 0.97 5.85
CA GLN A 39 5.14 0.57 6.95
C GLN A 39 5.13 1.61 8.08
N SER A 40 6.30 2.09 8.50
CA SER A 40 6.42 3.10 9.55
C SER A 40 5.77 4.43 9.16
N LEU A 41 5.87 4.83 7.88
CA LEU A 41 5.23 6.04 7.37
C LEU A 41 3.70 5.92 7.41
N CYS A 42 3.14 4.79 6.96
CA CYS A 42 1.70 4.57 7.01
C CYS A 42 1.17 4.39 8.44
N GLN A 43 1.95 3.78 9.34
CA GLN A 43 1.55 3.67 10.75
C GLN A 43 1.48 5.03 11.45
N LYS A 44 2.41 5.95 11.14
CA LYS A 44 2.35 7.33 11.64
C LYS A 44 1.17 8.12 11.06
N ASP A 45 0.71 7.75 9.86
CA ASP A 45 -0.49 8.28 9.24
C ASP A 45 -1.74 7.58 9.78
N ASN A 46 -2.10 7.84 11.04
CA ASN A 46 -3.33 7.32 11.68
C ASN A 46 -3.47 5.79 11.61
N ASN A 47 -2.38 5.07 11.88
CA ASN A 47 -2.29 3.61 11.88
C ASN A 47 -2.84 2.95 10.61
N ARG A 48 -2.55 3.55 9.44
CA ARG A 48 -3.00 3.06 8.14
C ARG A 48 -2.20 1.86 7.67
N VAL A 49 -2.87 0.96 6.96
CA VAL A 49 -2.24 -0.22 6.35
C VAL A 49 -1.54 0.18 5.05
N VAL A 50 -0.41 -0.46 4.74
CA VAL A 50 0.20 -0.33 3.42
C VAL A 50 -0.64 -1.15 2.44
N SER A 51 -1.24 -0.51 1.44
CA SER A 51 -2.05 -1.17 0.42
C SER A 51 -1.25 -1.47 -0.84
N LYS A 52 -0.34 -0.58 -1.21
CA LYS A 52 0.61 -0.77 -2.32
C LYS A 52 1.99 -0.28 -1.95
N MET A 53 3.03 -0.92 -2.51
CA MET A 53 4.40 -0.45 -2.35
C MET A 53 5.26 -0.77 -3.57
N LYS A 54 6.18 0.13 -3.89
CA LYS A 54 7.15 -0.02 -4.97
C LYS A 54 8.54 0.41 -4.51
N CYS A 55 9.59 -0.37 -4.81
CA CYS A 55 10.97 0.11 -4.71
C CYS A 55 11.71 -0.05 -6.03
N ASN A 56 12.25 1.05 -6.54
CA ASN A 56 13.00 1.07 -7.79
C ASN A 56 14.37 1.69 -7.63
N TRP A 57 15.36 1.06 -8.25
CA TRP A 57 16.71 1.56 -8.41
C TRP A 57 16.90 2.20 -9.79
N TRP A 58 17.58 3.34 -9.85
CA TRP A 58 17.81 4.11 -11.07
C TRP A 58 19.20 4.76 -11.07
N ASP A 59 19.83 4.78 -12.24
CA ASP A 59 21.07 5.53 -12.52
C ASP A 59 20.83 6.53 -13.65
N PRO A 60 21.17 7.81 -13.45
CA PRO A 60 21.07 8.79 -14.50
C PRO A 60 21.95 8.40 -15.70
N ARG A 61 21.43 8.62 -16.91
CA ARG A 61 22.10 8.29 -18.19
C ARG A 61 23.45 8.98 -18.42
N THR A 62 23.90 9.83 -17.49
CA THR A 62 25.15 10.59 -17.56
C THR A 62 26.39 9.72 -17.35
N GLY A 63 26.24 8.45 -16.95
CA GLY A 63 27.36 7.51 -16.78
C GLY A 63 28.25 7.82 -15.57
N ASP A 64 27.89 8.83 -14.78
CA ASP A 64 28.54 9.18 -13.53
C ASP A 64 27.89 8.40 -12.39
N THR A 65 28.64 7.47 -11.79
CA THR A 65 28.20 6.63 -10.67
C THR A 65 27.90 7.41 -9.39
N ARG A 66 28.19 8.72 -9.37
CA ARG A 66 27.98 9.56 -8.18
C ARG A 66 26.51 9.88 -7.89
N ASP A 67 25.62 9.71 -8.86
CA ASP A 67 24.21 10.11 -8.75
C ASP A 67 23.21 8.94 -8.88
N GLU A 68 23.53 7.78 -8.31
CA GLU A 68 22.62 6.63 -8.20
C GLU A 68 21.54 6.85 -7.10
N TYR A 69 20.30 6.44 -7.39
CA TYR A 69 19.17 6.58 -6.45
C TYR A 69 18.24 5.36 -6.43
N ALA A 70 17.80 5.02 -5.22
CA ALA A 70 16.68 4.13 -4.99
C ALA A 70 15.49 4.93 -4.44
N THR A 71 14.28 4.64 -4.91
CA THR A 71 13.05 5.28 -4.41
C THR A 71 12.07 4.21 -3.97
N CYS A 72 11.70 4.30 -2.70
CA CYS A 72 10.60 3.61 -2.06
C CYS A 72 9.35 4.47 -2.12
N GLU A 73 8.26 3.89 -2.59
CA GLU A 73 6.96 4.53 -2.71
C GLU A 73 5.91 3.62 -2.11
N GLY A 74 4.89 4.20 -1.49
CA GLY A 74 3.82 3.45 -0.87
C GLY A 74 2.49 4.19 -0.91
N CYS A 75 1.42 3.40 -0.88
CA CYS A 75 0.06 3.88 -0.68
C CYS A 75 -0.41 3.39 0.70
N CYS A 76 -0.79 4.34 1.56
CA CYS A 76 -1.39 4.07 2.84
C CYS A 76 -2.91 4.04 2.67
N GLY A 77 -3.50 2.86 2.86
CA GLY A 77 -4.93 2.59 2.74
C GLY A 77 -5.72 3.00 3.98
N GLU A 78 -6.70 2.19 4.36
CA GLU A 78 -7.58 2.50 5.49
C GLU A 78 -6.86 2.40 6.83
N SER A 79 -7.36 3.17 7.80
CA SER A 79 -6.91 3.08 9.18
C SER A 79 -7.33 1.74 9.78
N SER A 80 -6.41 1.09 10.48
CA SER A 80 -6.68 -0.16 11.16
C SER A 80 -6.64 0.04 12.67
N SER A 81 -7.63 -0.50 13.39
CA SER A 81 -7.62 -0.53 14.86
C SER A 81 -6.63 -1.55 15.43
N SER A 82 -6.17 -2.50 14.60
CA SER A 82 -5.17 -3.49 14.97
C SER A 82 -3.85 -3.22 14.24
N PRO A 83 -2.69 -3.41 14.88
CA PRO A 83 -1.41 -3.21 14.23
C PRO A 83 -1.29 -4.17 13.03
N PRO A 84 -1.05 -3.66 11.80
CA PRO A 84 -0.88 -4.52 10.65
C PRO A 84 0.39 -5.38 10.82
N PRO A 85 0.41 -6.62 10.28
CA PRO A 85 1.58 -7.47 10.35
C PRO A 85 2.80 -6.79 9.71
N ALA A 86 3.99 -7.11 10.23
CA ALA A 86 5.24 -6.56 9.73
C ALA A 86 5.44 -6.94 8.25
N ILE A 87 5.78 -5.95 7.42
CA ILE A 87 6.14 -6.21 6.03
C ILE A 87 7.60 -6.65 6.02
N THR A 88 7.84 -7.90 5.63
CA THR A 88 9.20 -8.42 5.53
C THR A 88 9.73 -8.28 4.10
N LYS A 89 11.05 -8.19 3.98
CA LYS A 89 11.73 -8.17 2.68
C LYS A 89 11.57 -9.48 1.90
N ASP A 90 11.42 -10.58 2.63
CA ASP A 90 11.50 -11.94 2.08
C ASP A 90 10.14 -12.56 1.76
N GLN A 91 9.04 -11.97 2.22
CA GLN A 91 7.71 -12.58 2.08
C GLN A 91 6.67 -11.53 1.72
N CYS A 92 5.77 -11.89 0.81
CA CYS A 92 4.53 -11.14 0.58
C CYS A 92 3.60 -11.27 1.79
N GLN A 93 2.64 -10.35 1.91
CA GLN A 93 1.68 -10.41 3.01
C GLN A 93 0.77 -11.64 2.89
N SER A 94 0.09 -11.99 3.99
CA SER A 94 -0.84 -13.12 3.98
C SER A 94 -1.94 -12.92 2.92
N GLY A 95 -2.21 -13.96 2.14
CA GLY A 95 -3.15 -13.92 1.01
C GLY A 95 -2.57 -13.39 -0.30
N GLU A 96 -1.28 -13.01 -0.32
CA GLU A 96 -0.56 -12.65 -1.54
C GLU A 96 0.33 -13.81 -2.02
N ARG A 97 0.46 -13.94 -3.34
CA ARG A 97 1.41 -14.86 -3.97
C ARG A 97 2.70 -14.11 -4.30
N SER A 98 3.83 -14.66 -3.85
CA SER A 98 5.16 -14.15 -4.21
C SER A 98 5.64 -14.77 -5.51
N LYS A 99 6.09 -13.93 -6.44
CA LYS A 99 6.84 -14.34 -7.63
C LYS A 99 8.16 -13.58 -7.67
N THR A 100 9.26 -14.28 -7.90
CA THR A 100 10.60 -13.69 -7.96
C THR A 100 11.28 -14.07 -9.26
N TYR A 101 11.89 -13.10 -9.92
CA TYR A 101 12.56 -13.28 -11.21
C TYR A 101 13.93 -12.61 -11.18
N SER A 102 14.86 -13.15 -11.96
CA SER A 102 16.13 -12.50 -12.25
C SER A 102 16.14 -12.05 -13.70
N LEU A 103 16.41 -10.78 -13.94
CA LEU A 103 16.57 -10.20 -15.28
C LEU A 103 18.02 -9.73 -15.47
N PRO A 104 18.60 -9.85 -16.67
CA PRO A 104 19.89 -9.24 -16.96
C PRO A 104 19.83 -7.72 -16.72
N ALA A 105 20.84 -7.17 -16.05
CA ALA A 105 20.96 -5.75 -15.79
C ALA A 105 22.09 -5.15 -16.64
N SER A 106 21.79 -4.06 -17.33
CA SER A 106 22.76 -3.28 -18.09
C SER A 106 22.59 -1.79 -17.78
N ARG A 107 23.68 -1.04 -17.92
CA ARG A 107 23.65 0.42 -17.76
C ARG A 107 23.00 1.09 -18.98
N PRO A 108 22.30 2.23 -18.80
CA PRO A 108 21.95 2.86 -17.52
C PRO A 108 20.95 2.00 -16.77
N TRP A 109 21.15 1.82 -15.46
CA TRP A 109 20.30 0.88 -14.76
C TRP A 109 18.86 1.41 -14.62
N ASN A 110 17.91 0.53 -14.87
CA ASN A 110 16.50 0.84 -15.01
C ASN A 110 15.68 -0.34 -14.46
N CYS A 111 15.16 -0.18 -13.25
CA CYS A 111 14.27 -1.15 -12.62
C CYS A 111 12.87 -1.23 -13.24
N GLY A 112 12.51 -0.36 -14.20
CA GLY A 112 11.26 -0.44 -14.95
C GLY A 112 11.05 -1.77 -15.68
N LEU A 113 12.12 -2.53 -15.96
CA LEU A 113 12.00 -3.89 -16.50
C LEU A 113 11.32 -4.86 -15.51
N CYS A 114 11.53 -4.68 -14.21
CA CYS A 114 10.81 -5.44 -13.19
C CYS A 114 9.33 -5.06 -13.16
N GLU A 115 9.01 -3.78 -13.37
CA GLU A 115 7.63 -3.29 -13.35
C GLU A 115 6.81 -3.93 -14.46
N ASP A 116 7.33 -3.91 -15.69
CA ASP A 116 6.67 -4.53 -16.83
C ASP A 116 6.45 -6.02 -16.62
N LYS A 117 7.45 -6.71 -16.05
CA LYS A 117 7.36 -8.14 -15.75
C LYS A 117 6.34 -8.42 -14.64
N CYS A 118 6.35 -7.66 -13.56
CA CYS A 118 5.40 -7.81 -12.46
C CYS A 118 3.97 -7.52 -12.91
N LYS A 119 3.76 -6.51 -13.76
CA LYS A 119 2.45 -6.22 -14.35
C LYS A 119 1.98 -7.33 -15.29
N ALA A 120 2.85 -7.88 -16.13
CA ALA A 120 2.48 -9.00 -16.99
C ALA A 120 2.09 -10.25 -16.18
N GLU A 121 2.71 -10.46 -15.03
CA GLU A 121 2.55 -11.66 -14.20
C GLU A 121 1.41 -11.56 -13.18
N CYS A 122 1.11 -10.37 -12.66
CA CYS A 122 -0.01 -10.12 -11.74
C CYS A 122 -1.22 -9.47 -12.43
N GLY A 123 -1.10 -8.98 -13.67
CA GLY A 123 -2.11 -8.19 -14.37
C GLY A 123 -3.15 -9.00 -15.12
N THR A 124 -3.36 -10.27 -14.77
CA THR A 124 -4.51 -11.04 -15.26
C THR A 124 -5.81 -10.44 -14.70
N MET A 125 -6.97 -10.74 -15.30
CA MET A 125 -8.25 -10.14 -14.88
C MET A 125 -8.53 -10.33 -13.37
N GLU A 126 -7.99 -11.38 -12.77
CA GLU A 126 -8.27 -11.81 -11.40
C GLU A 126 -7.23 -11.36 -10.36
N GLU A 127 -6.06 -10.87 -10.77
CA GLU A 127 -4.98 -10.48 -9.85
C GLU A 127 -4.64 -8.98 -9.97
N GLU A 128 -4.10 -8.41 -8.89
CA GLU A 128 -3.51 -7.09 -8.85
C GLU A 128 -2.10 -7.14 -8.23
N LEU A 129 -1.22 -6.26 -8.69
CA LEU A 129 0.11 -6.07 -8.12
C LEU A 129 0.02 -5.18 -6.88
N THR A 130 0.30 -5.73 -5.70
CA THR A 130 0.28 -4.99 -4.43
C THR A 130 1.67 -4.54 -4.02
N ARG A 131 2.71 -5.31 -4.36
CA ARG A 131 4.08 -4.93 -4.05
C ARG A 131 5.06 -5.31 -5.13
N GLU A 132 5.94 -4.38 -5.44
CA GLU A 132 7.05 -4.58 -6.36
C GLU A 132 8.35 -4.10 -5.72
N MET A 133 9.38 -4.94 -5.74
CA MET A 133 10.73 -4.55 -5.32
C MET A 133 11.72 -4.97 -6.40
N CYS A 134 12.55 -4.03 -6.81
CA CYS A 134 13.67 -4.27 -7.70
C CYS A 134 14.98 -3.95 -6.99
N ALA A 135 15.86 -4.94 -6.90
CA ALA A 135 17.23 -4.77 -6.40
C ALA A 135 18.24 -5.12 -7.49
N LEU A 136 19.27 -4.29 -7.62
CA LEU A 136 20.41 -4.55 -8.49
C LEU A 136 21.42 -5.43 -7.73
N MET A 137 21.64 -6.65 -8.23
CA MET A 137 22.63 -7.59 -7.73
C MET A 137 23.92 -7.44 -8.53
N TYR A 138 24.97 -6.89 -7.90
CA TYR A 138 26.30 -6.84 -8.48
C TYR A 138 27.01 -8.18 -8.28
N VAL A 139 27.48 -8.79 -9.37
CA VAL A 139 28.14 -10.12 -9.33
C VAL A 139 29.67 -9.99 -9.44
N GLY A 140 30.22 -8.77 -9.40
CA GLY A 140 31.67 -8.52 -9.37
C GLY A 140 32.37 -8.62 -10.72
N GLU A 141 31.80 -9.34 -11.69
CA GLU A 141 32.26 -9.41 -13.07
C GLU A 141 31.47 -8.42 -13.99
N PRO A 142 32.14 -7.72 -14.92
CA PRO A 142 31.48 -6.82 -15.86
C PRO A 142 30.63 -7.63 -16.86
N GLY A 143 29.30 -7.63 -16.67
CA GLY A 143 28.33 -8.26 -17.57
C GLY A 143 27.33 -9.19 -16.90
N ASP A 144 27.62 -9.59 -15.65
CA ASP A 144 26.79 -10.56 -14.91
C ASP A 144 25.81 -9.91 -13.92
N ASN A 145 25.64 -8.60 -13.99
CA ASN A 145 24.71 -7.90 -13.10
C ASN A 145 23.28 -8.33 -13.41
N THR A 146 22.47 -8.50 -12.37
CA THR A 146 21.07 -8.90 -12.52
C THR A 146 20.15 -8.03 -11.68
N TYR A 147 18.94 -7.77 -12.17
CA TYR A 147 17.86 -7.28 -11.34
C TYR A 147 17.15 -8.46 -10.71
N LYS A 148 17.02 -8.44 -9.39
CA LYS A 148 16.13 -9.31 -8.65
C LYS A 148 14.78 -8.60 -8.52
N CYS A 149 13.81 -9.03 -9.31
CA CYS A 149 12.46 -8.52 -9.32
C CYS A 149 11.60 -9.39 -8.40
N ARG A 150 10.94 -8.77 -7.42
CA ARG A 150 9.95 -9.44 -6.58
C ARG A 150 8.57 -8.80 -6.78
N CYS A 151 7.61 -9.62 -7.13
CA CYS A 151 6.22 -9.23 -7.33
C CYS A 151 5.34 -9.94 -6.30
N CYS A 152 4.48 -9.19 -5.60
CA CYS A 152 3.40 -9.74 -4.79
C CYS A 152 2.09 -9.49 -5.52
N CYS A 153 1.45 -10.57 -5.93
CA CYS A 153 0.14 -10.53 -6.57
C CYS A 153 -0.93 -10.90 -5.54
N LYS A 154 -2.06 -10.19 -5.56
CA LYS A 154 -3.23 -10.51 -4.74
C LYS A 154 -4.43 -10.71 -5.65
N THR A 155 -5.26 -11.71 -5.35
CA THR A 155 -6.55 -11.85 -6.05
C THR A 155 -7.42 -10.64 -5.75
N LYS A 156 -7.96 -10.02 -6.80
CA LYS A 156 -8.90 -8.91 -6.64
C LYS A 156 -10.12 -9.39 -5.86
N PRO A 157 -10.63 -8.61 -4.91
CA PRO A 157 -11.94 -8.88 -4.35
C PRO A 157 -12.97 -8.99 -5.49
N PRO A 158 -13.95 -9.91 -5.42
CA PRO A 158 -15.06 -9.87 -6.35
C PRO A 158 -15.69 -8.48 -6.31
N PRO A 159 -16.18 -7.95 -7.45
CA PRO A 159 -16.86 -6.68 -7.45
C PRO A 159 -17.98 -6.72 -6.40
N PRO A 160 -18.20 -5.63 -5.64
CA PRO A 160 -19.31 -5.58 -4.70
C PRO A 160 -20.59 -5.96 -5.46
N PRO A 161 -21.50 -6.75 -4.87
CA PRO A 161 -22.75 -7.08 -5.52
C PRO A 161 -23.41 -5.76 -5.96
N SER A 162 -23.74 -5.67 -7.25
CA SER A 162 -24.40 -4.50 -7.81
C SER A 162 -25.69 -4.27 -7.01
N CYS A 163 -25.77 -3.19 -6.24
CA CYS A 163 -26.96 -2.80 -5.47
C CYS A 163 -28.09 -2.28 -6.39
N CYS A 164 -28.31 -2.92 -7.54
CA CYS A 164 -29.34 -2.59 -8.51
C CYS A 164 -30.10 -3.88 -8.85
N ASP A 165 -30.83 -4.44 -7.88
CA ASP A 165 -32.09 -5.19 -8.11
C ASP A 165 -32.75 -5.65 -6.79
N CYS A 166 -32.72 -4.82 -5.73
CA CYS A 166 -33.49 -5.05 -4.50
C CYS A 166 -33.83 -3.73 -3.80
N CYS A 167 -34.37 -2.76 -4.54
CA CYS A 167 -35.23 -1.76 -3.92
C CYS A 167 -36.65 -2.36 -3.86
N PRO A 168 -37.13 -2.90 -2.72
CA PRO A 168 -38.55 -2.95 -2.51
C PRO A 168 -39.04 -1.51 -2.39
N THR A 169 -39.87 -1.12 -3.34
CA THR A 169 -40.71 0.06 -3.32
C THR A 169 -41.39 0.16 -1.94
N GLU A 170 -41.24 1.33 -1.30
CA GLU A 170 -42.01 1.83 -0.16
C GLU A 170 -42.30 0.84 0.99
N VAL A 171 -41.39 0.76 1.97
CA VAL A 171 -41.84 0.49 3.35
C VAL A 171 -42.45 1.78 3.88
N ASN A 172 -43.77 1.89 3.72
CA ASN A 172 -44.60 2.86 4.39
C ASN A 172 -44.43 2.67 5.92
N VAL A 173 -43.60 3.50 6.55
CA VAL A 173 -43.45 3.49 8.01
C VAL A 173 -44.70 4.13 8.61
N GLN A 174 -45.75 3.32 8.79
CA GLN A 174 -46.81 3.66 9.75
C GLN A 174 -46.22 3.59 11.15
N ILE A 175 -45.85 4.75 11.68
CA ILE A 175 -45.51 4.93 13.09
C ILE A 175 -46.80 4.72 13.88
N SER A 176 -47.04 3.49 14.33
CA SER A 176 -48.10 3.17 15.29
C SER A 176 -47.57 3.54 16.69
N ILE A 177 -47.93 4.74 17.15
CA ILE A 177 -47.64 5.19 18.52
C ILE A 177 -48.54 4.39 19.46
N LYS A 178 -48.05 3.27 19.98
CA LYS A 178 -48.64 2.65 21.17
C LYS A 178 -48.15 3.41 22.40
N SER A 179 -49.06 4.16 23.00
CA SER A 179 -48.92 4.78 24.32
C SER A 179 -48.51 3.75 25.37
N GLY A 180 -47.22 3.70 25.68
CA GLY A 180 -46.68 3.08 26.88
C GLY A 180 -46.66 4.11 28.00
N GLN A 181 -47.79 4.28 28.68
CA GLN A 181 -47.94 5.14 29.84
C GLN A 181 -47.24 4.47 31.03
N ALA A 182 -45.94 4.72 31.19
CA ALA A 182 -45.22 4.43 32.42
C ALA A 182 -45.59 5.48 33.47
N THR A 183 -46.32 5.02 34.48
CA THR A 183 -46.75 5.73 35.69
C THR A 183 -45.59 6.47 36.37
N SER A 184 -45.63 7.80 36.36
CA SER A 184 -44.90 8.64 37.31
C SER A 184 -45.86 9.07 38.42
N THR A 185 -45.80 8.40 39.57
CA THR A 185 -46.39 8.88 40.83
C THR A 185 -45.30 9.23 41.82
N SER A 186 -45.11 10.53 41.96
CA SER A 186 -44.92 11.30 43.21
C SER A 186 -43.94 10.79 44.28
N SER A 187 -42.93 11.61 44.58
CA SER A 187 -42.82 12.19 45.92
C SER A 187 -42.02 13.48 45.91
N GLN A 188 -42.67 14.53 46.43
CA GLN A 188 -42.12 15.84 46.77
C GLN A 188 -41.11 15.73 47.91
N THR A 189 -40.04 16.53 47.88
CA THR A 189 -39.48 17.13 49.12
C THR A 189 -38.97 18.54 48.84
N LYS A 190 -39.46 19.48 49.66
CA LYS A 190 -39.08 20.89 49.83
C LYS A 190 -37.59 21.09 50.14
N GLN A 191 -37.03 22.23 49.71
CA GLN A 191 -36.18 23.15 50.50
C GLN A 191 -35.94 24.42 49.66
N VAL A 192 -36.62 25.55 49.95
CA VAL A 192 -36.26 26.65 50.87
C VAL A 192 -35.00 27.42 50.43
N ILE A 193 -35.22 28.66 50.00
CA ILE A 193 -34.23 29.70 49.71
C ILE A 193 -33.96 30.48 51.01
N THR A 194 -32.69 30.67 51.37
CA THR A 194 -32.13 31.82 52.14
C THR A 194 -30.59 31.66 52.08
N TYR A 195 -29.72 32.65 51.84
CA TYR A 195 -29.77 34.12 51.87
C TYR A 195 -29.12 34.71 50.62
#